data_AF-A0A1W9PYJ5-F1
#
_entry.id   AF-A0A1W9PYJ5-F1
#
_cell.length_a   1.000
_cell.length_b   1.000
_cell.length_c   1.000
_cell.angle_alpha   90.00
_cell.angle_beta   90.00
_cell.angle_gamma   90.00
#
_symmetry.space_group_name_H-M   'P 1'
#
loop_
_entity.id
_entity.type
_entity.pdbx_description
1 polymer ?
#
loop_
_entity_poly.entity_id
_entity_poly.type
_entity_poly.pdbx_seq_one_letter_code
_entity_poly.pdbx_strand_id
1 'polypeptide(L)'
;FVDGSSYGGTDSGLTYTFVSLGDNTDDLEFSNDNGATYTYVPTPDADSCDSAVTNIRVNPKGQMDGASGGNQPSFQLRFRVQVK
;
A
#
# COMPACT_ATOMS: atom_id res chain seq x y z
N PHE A 1 -0.53 -9.94 -1.46
CA PHE A 1 -1.33 -9.16 -0.51
C PHE A 1 -2.62 -8.89 -1.23
N VAL A 2 -3.72 -9.55 -0.83
CA VAL A 2 -4.96 -9.51 -1.60
C VAL A 2 -5.97 -8.72 -0.75
N ASP A 3 -6.62 -7.77 -1.42
CA ASP A 3 -7.99 -7.26 -1.24
C ASP A 3 -8.51 -6.62 0.06
N GLY A 4 -7.74 -6.49 1.14
CA GLY A 4 -8.34 -5.92 2.36
C GLY A 4 -9.39 -6.85 2.99
N SER A 5 -9.42 -8.13 2.61
CA SER A 5 -10.14 -9.16 3.35
C SER A 5 -9.66 -9.16 4.81
N SER A 6 -10.64 -9.01 5.69
CA SER A 6 -10.51 -8.85 7.13
C SER A 6 -9.44 -9.77 7.74
N TYR A 7 -8.33 -9.21 8.20
CA TYR A 7 -7.45 -9.92 9.12
C TYR A 7 -8.06 -9.83 10.52
N GLY A 8 -8.91 -10.81 10.87
CA GLY A 8 -9.33 -11.01 12.26
C GLY A 8 -10.72 -10.54 12.67
N GLY A 9 -11.65 -10.28 11.75
CA GLY A 9 -13.07 -10.37 12.11
C GLY A 9 -14.04 -9.41 11.46
N THR A 10 -13.59 -8.24 10.96
CA THR A 10 -14.50 -7.35 10.23
C THR A 10 -13.80 -6.52 9.16
N ASP A 11 -14.51 -6.31 8.05
CA ASP A 11 -14.10 -5.42 6.96
C ASP A 11 -13.85 -4.01 7.51
N SER A 12 -12.88 -3.33 6.92
CA SER A 12 -12.55 -1.95 7.24
C SER A 12 -13.45 -0.93 6.53
N GLY A 13 -14.16 -1.33 5.47
CA GLY A 13 -14.85 -0.42 4.56
C GLY A 13 -13.91 0.28 3.57
N LEU A 14 -12.59 0.04 3.66
CA LEU A 14 -11.59 0.52 2.72
C LEU A 14 -11.42 -0.44 1.56
N THR A 15 -11.17 0.10 0.37
CA THR A 15 -10.76 -0.66 -0.81
C THR A 15 -9.29 -0.39 -1.13
N TYR A 16 -8.63 -1.39 -1.72
CA TYR A 16 -7.24 -1.30 -2.13
C TYR A 16 -7.03 -2.02 -3.46
N THR A 17 -6.50 -1.29 -4.44
CA THR A 17 -6.21 -1.79 -5.79
C THR A 17 -4.71 -1.81 -6.06
N PHE A 18 -4.23 -2.91 -6.63
CA PHE A 18 -2.88 -3.02 -7.16
C PHE A 18 -2.90 -3.95 -8.37
N VAL A 19 -2.61 -3.41 -9.55
CA VAL A 19 -2.59 -4.11 -10.83
C VAL A 19 -1.14 -4.40 -11.21
N SER A 20 -0.29 -3.37 -11.27
CA SER A 20 1.11 -3.49 -11.66
C SER A 20 1.89 -2.21 -11.37
N LEU A 21 3.21 -2.31 -11.22
CA LEU A 21 4.06 -1.14 -11.00
C LEU A 21 3.86 -0.07 -12.08
N GLY A 22 3.54 1.16 -11.65
CA GLY A 22 3.33 2.31 -12.53
C GLY A 22 1.93 2.41 -13.12
N ASP A 23 0.99 1.56 -12.73
CA ASP A 23 -0.42 1.75 -13.04
C ASP A 23 -1.00 2.92 -12.23
N ASN A 24 -1.68 3.85 -12.89
CA ASN A 24 -2.23 5.05 -12.26
C ASN A 24 -3.56 4.80 -11.52
N THR A 25 -4.12 3.61 -11.65
CA THR A 25 -5.28 3.14 -10.89
C THR A 25 -4.90 2.45 -9.58
N ASP A 26 -3.61 2.25 -9.35
CA ASP A 26 -3.12 1.62 -8.13
C ASP A 26 -3.21 2.56 -6.93
N ASP A 27 -3.49 1.96 -5.77
CA ASP A 27 -3.45 2.62 -4.46
C ASP A 27 -2.05 2.55 -3.82
N LEU A 28 -1.03 2.26 -4.65
CA LEU A 28 0.37 2.14 -4.28
C LEU A 28 1.24 2.98 -5.22
N GLU A 29 1.89 3.98 -4.67
CA GLU A 29 2.76 4.89 -5.42
C GLU A 29 4.17 4.93 -4.80
N PHE A 30 5.18 5.19 -5.63
CA PHE A 30 6.58 5.23 -5.21
C PHE A 30 7.22 6.58 -5.53
N SER A 31 8.17 6.99 -4.69
CA SER A 31 8.99 8.19 -4.86
C SER A 31 10.47 7.82 -4.92
N ASN A 32 11.23 8.57 -5.69
CA ASN A 32 12.70 8.56 -5.71
C ASN A 32 13.32 9.93 -5.36
N ASP A 33 12.52 10.85 -4.82
CA ASP A 33 12.89 12.24 -4.58
C ASP A 33 12.53 12.69 -3.14
N ASN A 34 12.67 11.76 -2.19
CA ASN A 34 12.37 11.97 -0.77
C ASN A 34 10.90 12.38 -0.51
N GLY A 35 9.97 11.87 -1.31
CA GLY A 35 8.54 12.07 -1.15
C GLY A 35 8.03 13.41 -1.65
N ALA A 36 8.81 14.13 -2.47
CA ALA A 36 8.33 15.35 -3.13
C ALA A 36 7.32 15.02 -4.24
N THR A 37 7.57 13.95 -5.00
CA THR A 37 6.66 13.42 -6.02
C THR A 37 6.50 11.91 -5.89
N TYR A 38 5.39 11.37 -6.42
CA TYR A 38 5.03 9.95 -6.34
C TYR A 38 4.73 9.40 -7.74
N THR A 39 5.65 9.62 -8.68
CA THR A 39 5.50 9.23 -10.08
C THR A 39 6.54 8.19 -10.51
N TYR A 40 7.36 7.74 -9.58
CA TYR A 40 8.44 6.80 -9.87
C TYR A 40 7.90 5.39 -10.05
N VAL A 41 8.36 4.71 -11.11
CA VAL A 41 8.02 3.31 -11.39
C VAL A 41 9.24 2.44 -11.01
N PRO A 42 9.16 1.62 -9.94
CA PRO A 42 10.29 0.85 -9.49
C PRO A 42 10.77 -0.16 -10.55
N THR A 43 12.09 -0.27 -10.68
CA THR A 43 12.76 -1.27 -11.52
C THR A 43 13.66 -2.12 -10.63
N PRO A 44 13.29 -3.39 -10.37
CA PRO A 44 14.07 -4.25 -9.47
C PRO A 44 15.46 -4.55 -10.04
N ASP A 45 16.46 -4.57 -9.15
CA ASP A 45 17.81 -5.04 -9.39
C ASP A 45 17.93 -6.58 -9.30
N ALA A 46 19.15 -7.11 -9.31
CA ALA A 46 19.42 -8.54 -9.23
C ALA A 46 18.89 -9.21 -7.95
N ASP A 47 18.75 -8.44 -6.86
CA ASP A 47 18.22 -8.90 -5.57
C ASP A 47 16.69 -8.69 -5.46
N SER A 48 16.04 -8.30 -6.58
CA SER A 48 14.62 -7.93 -6.62
C SER A 48 14.26 -6.72 -5.74
N CYS A 49 15.23 -5.83 -5.50
CA CYS A 49 15.05 -4.58 -4.77
C CYS A 49 15.28 -3.37 -5.70
N ASP A 50 14.70 -2.22 -5.40
CA ASP A 50 15.03 -0.97 -6.09
C ASP A 50 15.56 0.04 -5.08
N SER A 51 16.86 0.34 -5.15
CA SER A 51 17.51 1.27 -4.23
C SER A 51 17.21 2.75 -4.52
N ALA A 52 16.60 3.07 -5.65
CA ALA A 52 16.15 4.43 -5.92
C ALA A 52 14.82 4.77 -5.22
N VAL A 53 14.07 3.76 -4.74
CA VAL A 53 12.86 4.01 -3.97
C VAL A 53 13.22 4.61 -2.61
N THR A 54 12.79 5.84 -2.37
CA THR A 54 12.96 6.53 -1.09
C THR A 54 11.71 6.44 -0.22
N ASN A 55 10.52 6.43 -0.83
CA ASN A 55 9.25 6.40 -0.12
C ASN A 55 8.23 5.54 -0.86
N ILE A 56 7.33 4.97 -0.07
CA ILE A 56 6.14 4.26 -0.53
C ILE A 56 4.94 5.03 0.02
N ARG A 57 3.96 5.32 -0.83
CA ARG A 57 2.67 5.87 -0.41
C ARG A 57 1.59 4.85 -0.69
N VAL A 58 0.80 4.59 0.33
CA VAL A 58 -0.38 3.73 0.28
C VAL A 58 -1.59 4.61 0.44
N ASN A 59 -2.53 4.52 -0.50
CA ASN A 59 -3.70 5.40 -0.60
C ASN A 59 -5.01 4.60 -0.79
N PRO A 60 -5.42 3.77 0.20
CA PRO A 60 -6.68 3.03 0.12
C PRO A 60 -7.86 3.99 -0.08
N LYS A 61 -8.90 3.54 -0.78
CA LYS A 61 -10.12 4.31 -1.03
C LYS A 61 -11.25 3.88 -0.11
N GLY A 62 -12.39 4.57 -0.21
CA GLY A 62 -13.54 4.34 0.64
C GLY A 62 -13.44 5.06 1.97
N GLN A 63 -14.33 4.71 2.89
CA GLN A 63 -14.40 5.29 4.22
C GLN A 63 -14.08 4.19 5.24
N MET A 64 -13.21 4.49 6.20
CA MET A 64 -13.01 3.59 7.33
C MET A 64 -14.28 3.54 8.17
N ASP A 65 -14.78 2.34 8.36
CA ASP A 65 -15.96 2.10 9.18
C ASP A 65 -15.71 2.47 10.65
N GLY A 66 -16.77 2.91 11.32
CA GLY A 66 -16.74 3.21 12.74
C GLY A 66 -16.85 1.94 13.60
N ALA A 67 -16.12 1.90 14.71
CA ALA A 67 -16.25 0.82 15.68
C ALA A 67 -17.61 0.88 16.40
N SER A 68 -18.30 -0.26 16.54
CA SER A 68 -19.57 -0.34 17.29
C SER A 68 -19.90 -1.75 17.76
N GLY A 69 -20.45 -1.91 18.97
CA GLY A 69 -21.12 -3.15 19.40
C GLY A 69 -20.31 -4.45 19.26
N GLY A 70 -18.98 -4.41 19.34
CA GLY A 70 -18.09 -5.56 19.13
C GLY A 70 -17.45 -5.63 17.73
N ASN A 71 -17.88 -4.80 16.79
CA ASN A 71 -17.22 -4.58 15.52
C ASN A 71 -16.01 -3.64 15.70
N GLN A 72 -14.83 -4.13 15.34
CA GLN A 72 -13.57 -3.40 15.36
C GLN A 72 -12.92 -3.44 13.96
N PRO A 73 -13.35 -2.56 13.02
CA PRO A 73 -12.78 -2.51 11.68
C PRO A 73 -11.28 -2.24 11.75
N SER A 74 -10.50 -2.90 10.89
CA SER A 74 -9.03 -2.76 10.90
C SER A 74 -8.44 -2.85 9.51
N PHE A 75 -7.37 -2.09 9.28
CA PHE A 75 -6.54 -2.19 8.08
C PHE A 75 -5.10 -2.48 8.50
N GLN A 76 -4.43 -3.35 7.74
CA GLN A 76 -3.04 -3.74 8.01
C GLN A 76 -2.22 -3.66 6.73
N LEU A 77 -1.06 -3.02 6.83
CA LEU A 77 -0.05 -3.01 5.77
C LEU A 77 1.14 -3.88 6.17
N ARG A 78 1.54 -4.82 5.32
CA ARG A 78 2.82 -5.51 5.45
C ARG A 78 3.62 -5.30 4.18
N PHE A 79 4.87 -4.88 4.34
CA PHE A 79 5.81 -4.67 3.25
C PHE A 79 7.17 -5.26 3.62
N ARG A 80 7.99 -5.52 2.61
CA ARG A 80 9.39 -5.91 2.77
C ARG A 80 10.26 -4.76 2.29
N VAL A 81 11.32 -4.47 3.03
CA VAL A 81 12.28 -3.43 2.70
C VAL A 81 13.68 -3.99 2.90
N GLN A 82 14.61 -3.61 2.01
CA GLN A 82 16.03 -3.81 2.20
C GLN A 82 16.64 -2.47 2.61
N VAL A 83 17.39 -2.46 3.71
CA VAL A 83 18.16 -1.29 4.17
C VAL A 83 19.62 -1.56 3.82
N LYS A 84 20.29 -0.58 3.20
CA LYS A 84 21.73 -0.62 2.91
C LYS A 84 22.51 0.19 3.93
#